data_AF-A0A4P7SIZ3-F1
#
_entry.id   AF-A0A4P7SIZ3-F1
#
_cell.length_a   1.000
_cell.length_b   1.000
_cell.length_c   1.000
_cell.angle_alpha   90.00
_cell.angle_beta   90.00
_cell.angle_gamma   90.00
#
_symmetry.space_group_name_H-M   'P 1'
#
loop_
_entity.id
_entity.type
_entity.pdbx_description
1 polymer ?
#
loop_
_entity_poly.entity_id
_entity_poly.type
_entity_poly.pdbx_seq_one_letter_code
_entity_poly.pdbx_strand_id
1 'polypeptide(L)'
;MRAAPVHPAPAPRATHPAGRRRRPRTRQLRTRRLTAALTAALVAGAGALAAVTSATSASAVPGDVVWQQEFDGPAGSAPDSRVWNHDLGAGGWGNAELQEYTSSRANSALDGAGNLVITARREADGRYTSARLQTNDKAEIRYGRVEARIQIPRGQGIWPAFWMLGADFPQNAWPGSGEIDIMENIGREPHLVHGTIHGPGYSGGAGLLGTYQHPQGWSFADTFHTFAVDWKPGEITWSVDGQVYHRVTPASLGGRQWVFDKPFFLILNVAVGGQWPGYPDGSTQLPQQMRVDYVRVYDNGATGGGNGGGNGGALPTGTGTIRVDDRLCLDVPWADPRDGNPIQVAGCNGNAAQQWTRGTDGTIRALGKCLDVSGGGTANGTVVQLWTCNGTPAQRWTYDAGARTLRNPQAGRCLDAAGGTPVHDGQRVHLWDCSGAGNQRWTF
;
A
#
# COMPACT_ATOMS: atom_id res chain seq x y z
N MET A 1 17.11 62.61 33.76
CA MET A 1 16.16 63.74 33.69
C MET A 1 14.75 63.15 33.56
N ARG A 2 13.81 63.57 34.44
CA ARG A 2 12.32 63.57 34.37
C ARG A 2 11.60 62.50 33.51
N ALA A 3 10.46 61.90 33.86
CA ALA A 3 9.55 61.85 35.01
C ALA A 3 8.54 60.69 34.72
N ALA A 4 7.75 60.32 35.72
CA ALA A 4 6.95 59.10 35.91
C ALA A 4 5.59 59.03 35.10
N PRO A 5 4.83 57.90 35.17
CA PRO A 5 3.80 57.46 34.22
C PRO A 5 2.34 57.72 34.66
N VAL A 6 1.35 57.45 33.78
CA VAL A 6 -0.10 57.48 34.11
C VAL A 6 -0.91 56.37 33.39
N HIS A 7 -1.71 55.65 34.18
CA HIS A 7 -2.91 54.82 33.87
C HIS A 7 -3.97 55.16 34.98
N PRO A 8 -5.27 54.74 34.96
CA PRO A 8 -6.18 54.21 33.92
C PRO A 8 -7.61 54.88 33.90
N ALA A 9 -8.57 54.26 33.17
CA ALA A 9 -9.99 54.58 32.78
C ALA A 9 -11.04 54.77 33.95
N PRO A 10 -12.42 54.89 33.80
CA PRO A 10 -13.36 54.60 32.67
C PRO A 10 -14.72 55.41 32.51
N ALA A 11 -15.48 55.08 31.42
CA ALA A 11 -16.96 55.06 31.14
C ALA A 11 -17.90 56.30 31.34
N PRO A 12 -19.01 56.39 30.55
CA PRO A 12 -20.35 56.16 31.13
C PRO A 12 -21.41 55.43 30.24
N ARG A 13 -22.58 55.18 30.86
CA ARG A 13 -23.72 54.29 30.54
C ARG A 13 -24.85 54.87 29.65
N ALA A 14 -25.50 53.96 28.92
CA ALA A 14 -26.95 53.68 28.72
C ALA A 14 -27.93 54.67 28.03
N THR A 15 -28.78 54.12 27.14
CA THR A 15 -30.25 54.28 27.12
C THR A 15 -30.93 53.27 26.16
N HIS A 16 -32.03 52.65 26.61
CA HIS A 16 -33.07 51.93 25.83
C HIS A 16 -34.37 52.74 25.89
N PRO A 17 -35.28 52.66 24.90
CA PRO A 17 -36.53 51.84 25.01
C PRO A 17 -36.97 51.23 23.65
N ALA A 18 -37.49 49.99 23.54
CA ALA A 18 -38.81 49.41 23.89
C ALA A 18 -39.99 49.71 22.91
N GLY A 19 -40.61 48.63 22.38
CA GLY A 19 -41.93 48.58 21.71
C GLY A 19 -41.87 47.84 20.36
N ARG A 20 -42.68 46.84 19.98
CA ARG A 20 -44.03 46.37 20.40
C ARG A 20 -44.21 44.87 20.10
N ARG A 21 -45.14 44.26 20.84
CA ARG A 21 -45.57 42.83 20.83
C ARG A 21 -46.72 42.53 19.84
N ARG A 22 -46.98 41.21 19.67
CA ARG A 22 -48.24 40.46 19.38
C ARG A 22 -48.45 40.08 17.90
N ARG A 23 -48.93 38.88 17.52
CA ARG A 23 -49.45 37.64 18.16
C ARG A 23 -49.57 36.56 17.06
N PRO A 24 -49.67 35.25 17.39
CA PRO A 24 -49.93 34.19 16.42
C PRO A 24 -51.45 33.97 16.21
N ARG A 25 -51.85 33.44 15.05
CA ARG A 25 -53.22 32.94 14.82
C ARG A 25 -53.20 31.61 14.10
N THR A 26 -53.87 30.64 14.70
CA THR A 26 -54.19 29.31 14.21
C THR A 26 -55.62 29.25 13.66
N ARG A 27 -55.83 28.24 12.81
CA ARG A 27 -57.06 27.46 12.50
C ARG A 27 -57.99 27.85 11.34
N GLN A 28 -58.09 26.84 10.44
CA GLN A 28 -59.28 26.15 9.90
C GLN A 28 -59.93 26.59 8.58
N LEU A 29 -59.73 25.69 7.58
CA LEU A 29 -60.70 25.04 6.68
C LEU A 29 -61.98 25.80 6.29
N ARG A 30 -62.16 26.00 4.97
CA ARG A 30 -63.40 25.61 4.26
C ARG A 30 -63.20 25.52 2.74
N THR A 31 -63.65 24.38 2.23
CA THR A 31 -63.91 23.98 0.85
C THR A 31 -64.68 25.02 0.04
N ARG A 32 -64.36 25.16 -1.26
CA ARG A 32 -65.35 25.15 -2.36
C ARG A 32 -64.69 24.89 -3.72
N ARG A 33 -65.23 23.87 -4.39
CA ARG A 33 -64.96 23.44 -5.76
C ARG A 33 -65.56 24.41 -6.76
N LEU A 34 -64.98 24.48 -7.97
CA LEU A 34 -65.60 24.61 -9.31
C LEU A 34 -64.42 24.68 -10.32
N THR A 35 -63.99 23.59 -10.96
CA THR A 35 -64.39 23.10 -12.32
C THR A 35 -64.70 24.22 -13.31
N ALA A 36 -64.24 24.25 -14.56
CA ALA A 36 -63.34 23.46 -15.38
C ALA A 36 -63.19 24.25 -16.70
N ALA A 37 -62.05 24.18 -17.39
CA ALA A 37 -62.00 24.36 -18.84
C ALA A 37 -60.75 23.67 -19.39
N LEU A 38 -61.01 22.59 -20.14
CA LEU A 38 -60.05 21.80 -20.91
C LEU A 38 -59.47 22.62 -22.06
N THR A 39 -58.19 22.40 -22.36
CA THR A 39 -57.76 22.06 -23.74
C THR A 39 -56.56 21.11 -23.68
N ALA A 40 -56.65 20.08 -24.51
CA ALA A 40 -55.81 18.90 -24.52
C ALA A 40 -54.60 19.06 -25.45
N ALA A 41 -53.45 18.52 -25.04
CA ALA A 41 -52.42 18.00 -25.91
C ALA A 41 -51.65 16.90 -25.15
N LEU A 42 -52.14 15.67 -25.22
CA LEU A 42 -51.45 14.48 -24.72
C LEU A 42 -50.51 13.98 -25.82
N VAL A 43 -49.24 14.38 -25.73
CA VAL A 43 -48.15 13.64 -26.36
C VAL A 43 -47.70 12.59 -25.35
N ALA A 44 -47.78 11.32 -25.75
CA ALA A 44 -47.21 10.21 -25.02
C ALA A 44 -45.69 10.41 -24.91
N GLY A 45 -45.22 10.69 -23.69
CA GLY A 45 -43.80 10.71 -23.35
C GLY A 45 -43.66 10.06 -21.99
N ALA A 46 -43.18 8.83 -21.97
CA ALA A 46 -42.77 8.15 -20.76
C ALA A 46 -41.75 9.03 -20.03
N GLY A 47 -42.17 9.61 -18.90
CA GLY A 47 -41.28 10.34 -18.00
C GLY A 47 -40.31 9.35 -17.37
N ALA A 48 -39.18 9.13 -18.03
CA ALA A 48 -38.01 8.55 -17.38
C ALA A 48 -37.62 9.52 -16.26
N LEU A 49 -37.83 9.12 -15.00
CA LEU A 49 -37.08 9.71 -13.89
C LEU A 49 -35.60 9.44 -14.20
N ALA A 50 -34.91 10.45 -14.73
CA ALA A 50 -33.46 10.47 -14.73
C ALA A 50 -33.03 10.58 -13.27
N ALA A 51 -32.88 9.43 -12.61
CA ALA A 51 -32.06 9.33 -11.42
C ALA A 51 -30.68 9.82 -11.83
N VAL A 52 -30.30 11.01 -11.36
CA VAL A 52 -28.92 11.45 -11.40
C VAL A 52 -28.19 10.54 -10.42
N THR A 53 -27.79 9.37 -10.89
CA THR A 53 -26.79 8.57 -10.20
C THR A 53 -25.51 9.37 -10.30
N SER A 54 -25.19 10.13 -9.24
CA SER A 54 -23.81 10.49 -8.98
C SER A 54 -23.06 9.17 -8.91
N ALA A 55 -22.35 8.84 -10.00
CA ALA A 55 -21.36 7.80 -9.98
C ALA A 55 -20.29 8.29 -9.00
N THR A 56 -20.41 7.90 -7.73
CA THR A 56 -19.24 7.76 -6.87
C THR A 56 -18.28 6.90 -7.66
N SER A 57 -17.18 7.50 -8.13
CA SER A 57 -16.06 6.75 -8.67
C SER A 57 -15.70 5.69 -7.64
N ALA A 58 -16.12 4.45 -7.88
CA ALA A 58 -15.63 3.33 -7.12
C ALA A 58 -14.12 3.36 -7.30
N SER A 59 -13.39 3.49 -6.20
CA SER A 59 -11.94 3.32 -6.20
C SER A 59 -11.66 2.01 -6.92
N ALA A 60 -10.77 2.04 -7.91
CA ALA A 60 -10.39 0.81 -8.62
C ALA A 60 -10.01 -0.22 -7.56
N VAL A 61 -10.66 -1.38 -7.57
CA VAL A 61 -10.35 -2.46 -6.63
C VAL A 61 -8.84 -2.69 -6.73
N PRO A 62 -8.09 -2.55 -5.61
CA PRO A 62 -6.66 -2.86 -5.62
C PRO A 62 -6.48 -4.25 -6.22
N GLY A 63 -5.45 -4.47 -7.06
CA GLY A 63 -5.18 -5.80 -7.59
C GLY A 63 -4.83 -6.80 -6.50
N ASP A 64 -4.33 -7.98 -6.84
CA ASP A 64 -4.02 -9.00 -5.83
C ASP A 64 -3.03 -8.46 -4.77
N VAL A 65 -3.23 -8.83 -3.49
CA VAL A 65 -2.25 -8.54 -2.44
C VAL A 65 -0.97 -9.32 -2.72
N VAL A 66 0.14 -8.62 -2.90
CA VAL A 66 1.46 -9.22 -3.19
C VAL A 66 2.34 -9.32 -1.95
N TRP A 67 2.05 -8.52 -0.92
CA TRP A 67 2.71 -8.58 0.38
C TRP A 67 1.81 -7.97 1.46
N GLN A 68 1.84 -8.52 2.68
CA GLN A 68 1.03 -7.99 3.79
C GLN A 68 1.60 -8.28 5.17
N GLN A 69 1.16 -7.47 6.13
CA GLN A 69 1.25 -7.67 7.57
C GLN A 69 -0.11 -7.40 8.20
N GLU A 70 -0.73 -8.44 8.75
CA GLU A 70 -2.08 -8.38 9.35
C GLU A 70 -2.05 -8.29 10.89
N PHE A 71 -0.85 -8.32 11.48
CA PHE A 71 -0.61 -8.15 12.92
C PHE A 71 -1.44 -9.04 13.86
N ASP A 72 -1.88 -10.20 13.37
CA ASP A 72 -2.50 -11.25 14.17
C ASP A 72 -1.51 -11.83 15.19
N GLY A 73 -1.96 -11.96 16.43
CA GLY A 73 -1.20 -12.60 17.49
C GLY A 73 -1.66 -12.18 18.88
N PRO A 74 -1.21 -12.88 19.94
CA PRO A 74 -1.62 -12.58 21.30
C PRO A 74 -1.08 -11.23 21.77
N ALA A 75 -1.80 -10.60 22.71
CA ALA A 75 -1.40 -9.33 23.30
C ALA A 75 0.02 -9.40 23.92
N GLY A 76 0.82 -8.37 23.66
CA GLY A 76 2.20 -8.28 24.11
C GLY A 76 3.20 -9.00 23.21
N SER A 77 2.78 -9.69 22.15
CA SER A 77 3.69 -10.26 21.14
C SER A 77 4.54 -9.19 20.47
N ALA A 78 5.79 -9.53 20.14
CA ALA A 78 6.65 -8.64 19.38
C ALA A 78 6.22 -8.62 17.90
N PRO A 79 6.48 -7.52 17.16
CA PRO A 79 6.40 -7.52 15.71
C PRO A 79 7.28 -8.64 15.11
N ASP A 80 6.85 -9.25 14.00
CA ASP A 80 7.59 -10.36 13.38
C ASP A 80 9.01 -9.91 12.98
N SER A 81 10.01 -10.48 13.66
CA SER A 81 11.42 -10.13 13.45
C SER A 81 11.96 -10.61 12.10
N ARG A 82 11.20 -11.39 11.32
CA ARG A 82 11.53 -11.70 9.91
C ARG A 82 11.16 -10.56 8.97
N VAL A 83 10.34 -9.62 9.43
CA VAL A 83 9.81 -8.49 8.64
C VAL A 83 10.30 -7.16 9.17
N TRP A 84 10.25 -6.96 10.49
CA TRP A 84 10.52 -5.67 11.13
C TRP A 84 11.89 -5.66 11.81
N ASN A 85 12.66 -4.62 11.57
CA ASN A 85 13.81 -4.18 12.35
C ASN A 85 13.38 -3.02 13.26
N HIS A 86 14.14 -2.79 14.34
CA HIS A 86 13.99 -1.61 15.20
C HIS A 86 15.16 -0.66 14.96
N ASP A 87 14.85 0.58 14.62
CA ASP A 87 15.81 1.67 14.79
C ASP A 87 15.90 2.00 16.29
N LEU A 88 17.13 2.12 16.79
CA LEU A 88 17.40 2.30 18.21
C LEU A 88 18.12 3.62 18.47
N GLY A 89 17.77 4.25 19.60
CA GLY A 89 18.48 5.40 20.15
C GLY A 89 17.72 6.72 20.05
N ALA A 90 18.34 7.73 20.65
CA ALA A 90 17.92 9.12 20.64
C ALA A 90 18.82 9.95 19.69
N GLY A 91 18.84 11.28 19.83
CA GLY A 91 19.70 12.15 19.02
C GLY A 91 18.96 12.86 17.88
N GLY A 92 17.63 12.77 17.88
CA GLY A 92 16.76 13.71 17.17
C GLY A 92 16.64 13.52 15.67
N TRP A 93 17.19 12.43 15.10
CA TRP A 93 16.81 11.87 13.80
C TRP A 93 16.74 12.85 12.61
N GLY A 94 17.53 13.93 12.66
CA GLY A 94 17.55 15.00 11.64
C GLY A 94 16.55 16.13 11.85
N ASN A 95 15.60 16.00 12.78
CA ASN A 95 14.46 16.91 12.97
C ASN A 95 14.35 17.51 14.38
N ALA A 96 15.38 17.37 15.21
CA ALA A 96 15.39 17.76 16.63
C ALA A 96 14.29 17.07 17.47
N GLU A 97 14.05 15.79 17.16
CA GLU A 97 13.11 14.93 17.89
C GLU A 97 13.62 14.60 19.31
N LEU A 98 12.72 14.36 20.28
CA LEU A 98 13.08 14.16 21.69
C LEU A 98 13.08 12.69 22.14
N GLN A 99 12.43 11.80 21.41
CA GLN A 99 12.29 10.41 21.82
C GLN A 99 13.59 9.60 21.66
N GLU A 100 13.74 8.63 22.54
CA GLU A 100 14.58 7.46 22.33
C GLU A 100 13.73 6.33 21.72
N TYR A 101 14.07 5.89 20.51
CA TYR A 101 13.45 4.70 19.94
C TYR A 101 14.05 3.44 20.57
N THR A 102 13.20 2.49 20.95
CA THR A 102 13.61 1.26 21.64
C THR A 102 13.01 0.01 20.99
N SER A 103 13.58 -1.16 21.29
CA SER A 103 13.00 -2.47 20.97
C SER A 103 12.12 -3.05 22.08
N SER A 104 11.80 -2.26 23.11
CA SER A 104 10.95 -2.71 24.21
C SER A 104 9.54 -3.00 23.74
N ARG A 105 8.96 -4.10 24.25
CA ARG A 105 7.54 -4.41 24.06
C ARG A 105 6.61 -3.36 24.68
N ALA A 106 7.14 -2.52 25.57
CA ALA A 106 6.40 -1.36 26.07
C ALA A 106 6.16 -0.31 24.96
N ASN A 107 7.05 -0.21 23.97
CA ASN A 107 6.97 0.76 22.88
C ASN A 107 6.43 0.17 21.57
N SER A 108 6.61 -1.14 21.32
CA SER A 108 5.99 -1.81 20.17
C SER A 108 5.58 -3.25 20.51
N ALA A 109 4.28 -3.54 20.41
CA ALA A 109 3.74 -4.89 20.60
C ALA A 109 2.39 -5.05 19.90
N LEU A 110 1.97 -6.29 19.69
CA LEU A 110 0.61 -6.62 19.26
C LEU A 110 -0.36 -6.45 20.44
N ASP A 111 -1.61 -6.05 20.18
CA ASP A 111 -2.62 -5.84 21.21
C ASP A 111 -3.53 -7.05 21.50
N GLY A 112 -3.44 -8.11 20.70
CA GLY A 112 -4.35 -9.26 20.81
C GLY A 112 -5.67 -9.10 20.06
N ALA A 113 -5.88 -7.97 19.40
CA ALA A 113 -7.07 -7.61 18.64
C ALA A 113 -6.77 -7.33 17.16
N GLY A 114 -5.65 -7.89 16.66
CA GLY A 114 -5.23 -7.75 15.26
C GLY A 114 -4.48 -6.47 14.95
N ASN A 115 -3.93 -5.75 15.95
CA ASN A 115 -3.17 -4.53 15.67
C ASN A 115 -1.75 -4.60 16.20
N LEU A 116 -0.82 -4.03 15.42
CA LEU A 116 0.43 -3.50 15.93
C LEU A 116 0.14 -2.19 16.67
N VAL A 117 0.72 -2.02 17.86
CA VAL A 117 0.63 -0.78 18.64
C VAL A 117 2.02 -0.21 18.89
N ILE A 118 2.29 0.96 18.32
CA ILE A 118 3.47 1.78 18.64
C ILE A 118 3.07 2.79 19.71
N THR A 119 3.73 2.74 20.87
CA THR A 119 3.41 3.57 22.04
C THR A 119 4.53 4.55 22.34
N ALA A 120 4.23 5.84 22.17
CA ALA A 120 5.04 6.94 22.69
C ALA A 120 4.73 7.13 24.19
N ARG A 121 5.77 7.18 25.03
CA ARG A 121 5.67 7.28 26.48
C ARG A 121 6.50 8.43 27.00
N ARG A 122 6.11 8.94 28.17
CA ARG A 122 6.99 9.74 29.04
C ARG A 122 7.39 8.88 30.22
N GLU A 123 8.68 8.64 30.35
CA GLU A 123 9.25 7.85 31.43
C GLU A 123 9.29 8.65 32.73
N ALA A 124 9.50 7.97 33.85
CA ALA A 124 9.53 8.59 35.18
C ALA A 124 10.65 9.64 35.33
N ASP A 125 11.75 9.47 34.60
CA ASP A 125 12.88 10.41 34.55
C ASP A 125 12.65 11.60 33.59
N GLY A 126 11.48 11.66 32.95
CA GLY A 126 11.07 12.73 32.05
C GLY A 126 11.50 12.54 30.59
N ARG A 127 12.28 11.49 30.26
CA ARG A 127 12.58 11.15 28.86
C ARG A 127 11.34 10.66 28.13
N TYR A 128 11.37 10.77 26.80
CA TYR A 128 10.37 10.16 25.95
C TYR A 128 10.92 8.89 25.31
N THR A 129 10.12 7.83 25.27
CA THR A 129 10.44 6.60 24.54
C THR A 129 9.37 6.31 23.51
N SER A 130 9.76 5.70 22.40
CA SER A 130 8.84 5.26 21.34
C SER A 130 9.44 4.09 20.56
N ALA A 131 8.84 3.72 19.43
CA ALA A 131 9.43 2.77 18.48
C ALA A 131 9.42 3.33 17.06
N ARG A 132 10.44 2.92 16.29
CA ARG A 132 10.56 3.13 14.85
C ARG A 132 10.90 1.80 14.22
N LEU A 133 9.93 1.25 13.50
CA LEU A 133 10.01 -0.06 12.87
C LEU A 133 10.28 0.12 11.38
N GLN A 134 11.19 -0.67 10.81
CA GLN A 134 11.49 -0.61 9.39
C GLN A 134 11.71 -1.98 8.76
N THR A 135 11.46 -2.11 7.45
CA THR A 135 11.56 -3.39 6.72
C THR A 135 12.81 -3.55 5.87
N ASN A 136 13.83 -2.70 6.04
CA ASN A 136 15.07 -2.75 5.26
C ASN A 136 15.72 -4.15 5.28
N ASP A 137 16.26 -4.59 4.14
CA ASP A 137 16.83 -5.92 3.91
C ASP A 137 15.88 -7.11 4.14
N LYS A 138 14.57 -6.85 4.35
CA LYS A 138 13.56 -7.88 4.65
C LYS A 138 12.37 -7.83 3.70
N ALA A 139 11.74 -6.67 3.58
CA ALA A 139 10.68 -6.41 2.63
C ALA A 139 10.89 -5.05 1.98
N GLU A 140 11.24 -5.08 0.69
CA GLU A 140 11.48 -3.89 -0.13
C GLU A 140 10.50 -3.88 -1.28
N ILE A 141 9.79 -2.78 -1.40
CA ILE A 141 8.66 -2.60 -2.30
C ILE A 141 9.10 -1.70 -3.44
N ARG A 142 8.74 -2.07 -4.66
CA ARG A 142 8.89 -1.22 -5.84
C ARG A 142 7.56 -1.15 -6.56
N TYR A 143 6.99 0.05 -6.60
CA TYR A 143 5.65 0.31 -7.15
C TYR A 143 4.54 -0.48 -6.45
N GLY A 144 3.33 -0.40 -6.99
CA GLY A 144 2.14 -0.97 -6.38
C GLY A 144 1.32 0.06 -5.63
N ARG A 145 0.21 -0.41 -5.07
CA ARG A 145 -0.52 0.33 -4.06
C ARG A 145 0.02 -0.09 -2.70
N VAL A 146 0.65 0.82 -1.99
CA VAL A 146 1.12 0.62 -0.62
C VAL A 146 0.11 1.29 0.31
N GLU A 147 -0.55 0.54 1.17
CA GLU A 147 -1.54 1.08 2.10
C GLU A 147 -1.39 0.52 3.51
N ALA A 148 -1.84 1.31 4.49
CA ALA A 148 -2.01 0.85 5.86
C ALA A 148 -3.30 1.40 6.43
N ARG A 149 -3.98 0.58 7.25
CA ARG A 149 -5.14 1.02 8.03
C ARG A 149 -4.68 1.39 9.45
N ILE A 150 -4.70 2.67 9.76
CA ILE A 150 -4.05 3.25 10.94
C ILE A 150 -5.04 4.11 11.71
N GLN A 151 -5.08 3.94 13.03
CA GLN A 151 -5.60 4.95 13.97
C GLN A 151 -4.40 5.69 14.57
N ILE A 152 -4.26 6.97 14.24
CA ILE A 152 -3.13 7.78 14.68
C ILE A 152 -3.30 8.27 16.14
N PRO A 153 -2.20 8.61 16.85
CA PRO A 153 -2.25 9.32 18.12
C PRO A 153 -2.64 10.79 17.96
N ARG A 154 -2.74 11.52 19.07
CA ARG A 154 -3.03 12.97 19.11
C ARG A 154 -2.22 13.72 20.16
N GLY A 155 -2.27 15.05 20.10
CA GLY A 155 -1.70 15.94 21.10
C GLY A 155 -0.49 16.71 20.59
N GLN A 156 -0.33 17.94 21.07
CA GLN A 156 0.77 18.83 20.69
C GLN A 156 2.12 18.09 20.81
N GLY A 157 2.96 18.23 19.78
CA GLY A 157 4.29 17.62 19.72
C GLY A 157 4.32 16.12 19.40
N ILE A 158 3.20 15.46 19.17
CA ILE A 158 3.17 14.05 18.73
C ILE A 158 3.19 14.00 17.21
N TRP A 159 4.03 13.15 16.62
CA TRP A 159 4.22 13.06 15.18
C TRP A 159 4.27 11.60 14.71
N PRO A 160 3.12 10.98 14.43
CA PRO A 160 3.06 9.66 13.80
C PRO A 160 3.37 9.76 12.30
N ALA A 161 4.08 8.75 11.79
CA ALA A 161 4.39 8.65 10.37
C ALA A 161 4.31 7.19 9.86
N PHE A 162 3.80 7.06 8.64
CA PHE A 162 3.88 5.89 7.78
C PHE A 162 4.51 6.33 6.46
N TRP A 163 5.72 5.83 6.18
CA TRP A 163 6.56 6.37 5.13
C TRP A 163 7.55 5.33 4.62
N MET A 164 8.32 5.70 3.61
CA MET A 164 9.24 4.81 2.92
C MET A 164 10.55 5.53 2.59
N LEU A 165 11.66 4.79 2.63
CA LEU A 165 12.98 5.28 2.25
C LEU A 165 13.60 4.36 1.19
N GLY A 166 14.36 4.92 0.26
CA GLY A 166 15.03 4.13 -0.78
C GLY A 166 15.94 3.06 -0.18
N ALA A 167 15.84 1.83 -0.69
CA ALA A 167 16.58 0.67 -0.19
C ALA A 167 18.10 0.73 -0.45
N ASP A 168 18.56 1.71 -1.21
CA ASP A 168 19.99 2.03 -1.37
C ASP A 168 20.54 2.95 -0.26
N PHE A 169 19.75 3.27 0.76
CA PHE A 169 20.24 3.93 1.97
C PHE A 169 20.98 2.93 2.89
N PRO A 170 22.14 3.30 3.49
CA PRO A 170 22.76 4.63 3.49
C PRO A 170 23.82 4.85 2.39
N GLN A 171 24.02 3.89 1.48
CA GLN A 171 25.06 3.99 0.43
C GLN A 171 24.81 5.17 -0.50
N ASN A 172 23.54 5.43 -0.83
CA ASN A 172 23.07 6.66 -1.41
C ASN A 172 22.41 7.50 -0.30
N ALA A 173 23.16 8.43 0.28
CA ALA A 173 22.71 9.20 1.43
C ALA A 173 21.45 10.03 1.13
N TRP A 174 20.64 10.28 2.17
CA TRP A 174 19.50 11.19 2.07
C TRP A 174 19.96 12.61 1.67
N PRO A 175 19.23 13.31 0.78
CA PRO A 175 17.96 12.94 0.15
C PRO A 175 18.12 12.16 -1.18
N GLY A 176 19.32 11.74 -1.55
CA GLY A 176 19.59 10.98 -2.77
C GLY A 176 18.94 9.59 -2.81
N SER A 177 18.78 8.94 -1.65
CA SER A 177 18.00 7.71 -1.51
C SER A 177 16.53 7.91 -1.90
N GLY A 178 15.99 9.11 -1.76
CA GLY A 178 14.57 9.37 -1.93
C GLY A 178 13.73 8.91 -0.74
N GLU A 179 12.63 9.61 -0.51
CA GLU A 179 11.69 9.38 0.60
C GLU A 179 10.26 9.61 0.10
N ILE A 180 9.34 8.74 0.50
CA ILE A 180 7.91 8.82 0.19
C ILE A 180 7.14 8.77 1.51
N ASP A 181 6.58 9.90 1.92
CA ASP A 181 5.78 10.02 3.14
C ASP A 181 4.33 9.73 2.78
N ILE A 182 3.84 8.54 3.10
CA ILE A 182 2.47 8.10 2.76
C ILE A 182 1.46 8.81 3.65
N MET A 183 1.77 8.92 4.94
CA MET A 183 1.01 9.68 5.91
C MET A 183 1.92 10.23 6.99
N GLU A 184 1.87 11.54 7.17
CA GLU A 184 2.34 12.20 8.38
C GLU A 184 1.21 13.01 9.01
N ASN A 185 1.17 13.04 10.33
CA ASN A 185 0.36 13.97 11.09
C ASN A 185 1.22 14.69 12.12
N ILE A 186 0.86 15.93 12.42
CA ILE A 186 1.39 16.66 13.57
C ILE A 186 0.24 16.92 14.53
N GLY A 187 0.40 16.52 15.80
CA GLY A 187 -0.75 16.34 16.69
C GLY A 187 -1.50 17.62 17.12
N ARG A 188 -1.02 18.80 16.74
CA ARG A 188 -1.76 20.08 16.83
C ARG A 188 -2.79 20.28 15.69
N GLU A 189 -2.66 19.51 14.62
CA GLU A 189 -3.54 19.50 13.44
C GLU A 189 -4.23 18.13 13.36
N PRO A 190 -5.05 17.74 14.35
CA PRO A 190 -5.56 16.38 14.47
C PRO A 190 -6.47 15.93 13.31
N HIS A 191 -6.91 16.87 12.46
CA HIS A 191 -7.84 16.68 11.35
C HIS A 191 -7.15 16.77 9.97
N LEU A 192 -5.82 16.84 9.93
CA LEU A 192 -5.06 17.05 8.71
C LEU A 192 -3.89 16.05 8.63
N VAL A 193 -3.67 15.48 7.45
CA VAL A 193 -2.49 14.66 7.15
C VAL A 193 -1.73 15.22 5.96
N HIS A 194 -0.44 14.88 5.89
CA HIS A 194 0.49 15.32 4.86
C HIS A 194 0.99 14.10 4.09
N GLY A 195 1.10 14.23 2.77
CA GLY A 195 1.80 13.28 1.91
C GLY A 195 2.87 14.02 1.12
N THR A 196 4.10 13.53 1.18
CA THR A 196 5.28 14.27 0.71
C THR A 196 6.23 13.34 -0.04
N ILE A 197 7.02 13.89 -0.96
CA ILE A 197 8.24 13.25 -1.42
C ILE A 197 9.45 14.14 -1.19
N HIS A 198 10.56 13.50 -0.86
CA HIS A 198 11.86 14.15 -0.78
C HIS A 198 12.87 13.55 -1.76
N GLY A 199 13.67 14.42 -2.36
CA GLY A 199 14.75 14.03 -3.25
C GLY A 199 15.76 15.16 -3.49
N PRO A 200 16.74 14.96 -4.39
CA PRO A 200 17.79 15.94 -4.67
C PRO A 200 17.22 17.29 -5.15
N GLY A 201 17.36 18.32 -4.32
CA GLY A 201 16.87 19.67 -4.60
C GLY A 201 15.40 19.92 -4.27
N TYR A 202 14.71 18.95 -3.65
CA TYR A 202 13.33 19.07 -3.14
C TYR A 202 13.17 18.23 -1.86
N SER A 203 13.82 18.64 -0.77
CA SER A 203 13.89 17.89 0.50
C SER A 203 13.78 18.80 1.72
N GLY A 204 13.59 18.22 2.91
CA GLY A 204 13.30 18.97 4.13
C GLY A 204 12.07 19.86 3.94
N GLY A 205 12.15 21.13 4.35
CA GLY A 205 11.06 22.10 4.16
C GLY A 205 10.70 22.41 2.70
N ALA A 206 11.45 21.90 1.72
CA ALA A 206 11.17 22.05 0.28
C ALA A 206 10.70 20.74 -0.39
N GLY A 207 10.28 19.74 0.38
CA GLY A 207 9.60 18.56 -0.15
C GLY A 207 8.32 18.92 -0.92
N LEU A 208 7.92 18.05 -1.86
CA LEU A 208 6.68 18.27 -2.62
C LEU A 208 5.47 17.77 -1.83
N LEU A 209 5.04 18.60 -0.91
CA LEU A 209 3.99 18.33 0.06
C LEU A 209 2.58 18.58 -0.51
N GLY A 210 1.67 17.65 -0.22
CA GLY A 210 0.23 17.80 -0.37
C GLY A 210 -0.47 17.52 0.95
N THR A 211 -1.60 18.17 1.21
CA THR A 211 -2.36 18.00 2.45
C THR A 211 -3.75 17.45 2.19
N TYR A 212 -4.26 16.69 3.17
CA TYR A 212 -5.64 16.24 3.18
C TYR A 212 -6.27 16.55 4.54
N GLN A 213 -7.37 17.32 4.51
CA GLN A 213 -8.20 17.58 5.67
C GLN A 213 -9.36 16.60 5.70
N HIS A 214 -9.65 16.01 6.87
CA HIS A 214 -10.81 15.16 7.06
C HIS A 214 -12.08 15.90 6.59
N PRO A 215 -12.96 15.30 5.75
CA PRO A 215 -14.05 16.04 5.09
C PRO A 215 -15.03 16.74 6.05
N GLN A 216 -15.25 16.15 7.23
CA GLN A 216 -16.08 16.71 8.31
C GLN A 216 -15.29 17.53 9.35
N GLY A 217 -13.97 17.68 9.18
CA GLY A 217 -13.08 18.34 10.14
C GLY A 217 -12.83 17.56 11.43
N TRP A 218 -13.17 16.27 11.47
CA TRP A 218 -12.93 15.39 12.62
C TRP A 218 -11.47 14.99 12.73
N SER A 219 -11.11 14.45 13.90
CA SER A 219 -9.74 13.99 14.11
C SER A 219 -9.53 12.61 13.48
N PHE A 220 -8.43 12.45 12.74
CA PHE A 220 -7.95 11.15 12.28
C PHE A 220 -7.55 10.21 13.44
N ALA A 221 -7.40 10.74 14.66
CA ALA A 221 -7.11 9.94 15.84
C ALA A 221 -8.38 9.30 16.45
N ASP A 222 -9.58 9.68 16.01
CA ASP A 222 -10.84 9.19 16.59
C ASP A 222 -11.12 7.73 16.18
N THR A 223 -10.70 7.32 14.98
CA THR A 223 -10.90 5.97 14.45
C THR A 223 -9.78 5.59 13.48
N PHE A 224 -9.80 4.36 12.97
CA PHE A 224 -8.94 3.93 11.89
C PHE A 224 -9.34 4.56 10.55
N HIS A 225 -8.34 4.95 9.78
CA HIS A 225 -8.43 5.40 8.39
C HIS A 225 -7.42 4.64 7.53
N THR A 226 -7.69 4.52 6.24
CA THR A 226 -6.76 3.89 5.29
C THR A 226 -5.95 4.96 4.58
N PHE A 227 -4.63 4.94 4.76
CA PHE A 227 -3.68 5.82 4.10
C PHE A 227 -2.91 5.04 3.05
N ALA A 228 -2.80 5.58 1.83
CA ALA A 228 -2.18 4.85 0.74
C ALA A 228 -1.48 5.74 -0.28
N VAL A 229 -0.48 5.16 -0.93
CA VAL A 229 0.04 5.63 -2.21
C VAL A 229 -0.18 4.58 -3.30
N ASP A 230 -0.60 5.05 -4.47
CA ASP A 230 -0.52 4.33 -5.73
C ASP A 230 0.74 4.80 -6.46
N TRP A 231 1.75 3.92 -6.51
CA TRP A 231 3.07 4.20 -7.06
C TRP A 231 3.32 3.36 -8.31
N LYS A 232 3.81 4.01 -9.37
CA LYS A 232 4.18 3.41 -10.65
C LYS A 232 5.33 4.20 -11.28
N PRO A 233 5.96 3.71 -12.37
CA PRO A 233 6.98 4.50 -13.07
C PRO A 233 6.50 5.92 -13.38
N GLY A 234 7.26 6.91 -12.90
CA GLY A 234 6.99 8.33 -13.15
C GLY A 234 5.77 8.92 -12.45
N GLU A 235 5.16 8.25 -11.47
CA GLU A 235 4.01 8.79 -10.75
C GLU A 235 3.80 8.18 -9.37
N ILE A 236 3.51 9.05 -8.38
CA ILE A 236 3.01 8.65 -7.07
C ILE A 236 1.74 9.46 -6.80
N THR A 237 0.68 8.79 -6.35
CA THR A 237 -0.61 9.39 -6.03
C THR A 237 -1.04 8.99 -4.63
N TRP A 238 -1.39 9.96 -3.77
CA TRP A 238 -1.80 9.71 -2.40
C TRP A 238 -3.32 9.70 -2.26
N SER A 239 -3.80 8.85 -1.36
CA SER A 239 -5.22 8.79 -0.98
C SER A 239 -5.42 8.54 0.51
N VAL A 240 -6.53 9.08 1.03
CA VAL A 240 -7.07 8.76 2.37
C VAL A 240 -8.48 8.21 2.19
N ASP A 241 -8.75 7.03 2.72
CA ASP A 241 -10.03 6.32 2.58
C ASP A 241 -10.49 6.21 1.10
N GLY A 242 -9.51 6.00 0.21
CA GLY A 242 -9.71 5.92 -1.23
C GLY A 242 -9.91 7.26 -1.95
N GLN A 243 -9.91 8.39 -1.23
CA GLN A 243 -10.01 9.74 -1.80
C GLN A 243 -8.63 10.27 -2.16
N VAL A 244 -8.36 10.43 -3.46
CA VAL A 244 -7.09 11.00 -3.95
C VAL A 244 -6.99 12.48 -3.63
N TYR A 245 -5.85 12.93 -3.11
CA TYR A 245 -5.62 14.33 -2.75
C TYR A 245 -4.30 14.93 -3.24
N HIS A 246 -3.31 14.10 -3.58
CA HIS A 246 -2.01 14.55 -4.05
C HIS A 246 -1.50 13.65 -5.16
N ARG A 247 -0.80 14.24 -6.14
CA ARG A 247 -0.18 13.51 -7.25
C ARG A 247 1.10 14.21 -7.67
N VAL A 248 2.17 13.44 -7.77
CA VAL A 248 3.49 13.95 -8.15
C VAL A 248 4.04 13.11 -9.30
N THR A 249 4.60 13.79 -10.30
CA THR A 249 5.25 13.19 -11.48
C THR A 249 6.61 13.88 -11.71
N PRO A 250 7.49 13.37 -12.59
CA PRO A 250 8.71 14.08 -12.99
C PRO A 250 8.47 15.53 -13.45
N ALA A 251 7.32 15.83 -14.05
CA ALA A 251 6.98 17.19 -14.46
C ALA A 251 6.81 18.15 -13.26
N SER A 252 6.38 17.63 -12.10
CA SER A 252 6.26 18.40 -10.85
C SER A 252 7.63 18.84 -10.30
N LEU A 253 8.73 18.19 -10.71
CA LEU A 253 10.07 18.44 -10.16
C LEU A 253 10.76 19.68 -10.72
N GLY A 254 10.22 20.28 -11.80
CA GLY A 254 10.83 21.45 -12.46
C GLY A 254 12.21 21.14 -13.05
N GLY A 255 12.40 19.94 -13.62
CA GLY A 255 13.67 19.49 -14.22
C GLY A 255 14.67 18.86 -13.25
N ARG A 256 14.34 18.78 -11.95
CA ARG A 256 15.16 18.04 -10.97
C ARG A 256 15.00 16.52 -11.15
N GLN A 257 15.94 15.76 -10.61
CA GLN A 257 16.01 14.30 -10.78
C GLN A 257 14.86 13.57 -10.06
N TRP A 258 14.20 12.66 -10.78
CA TRP A 258 13.27 11.67 -10.20
C TRP A 258 14.06 10.50 -9.63
N VAL A 259 13.84 10.14 -8.36
CA VAL A 259 14.60 9.09 -7.64
C VAL A 259 13.72 7.94 -7.14
N PHE A 260 12.48 7.82 -7.62
CA PHE A 260 11.49 6.87 -7.13
C PHE A 260 11.24 5.70 -8.09
N ASP A 261 12.23 5.34 -8.91
CA ASP A 261 12.15 4.19 -9.83
C ASP A 261 13.03 3.02 -9.37
N LYS A 262 13.05 2.75 -8.06
CA LYS A 262 13.87 1.73 -7.39
C LYS A 262 13.14 1.16 -6.16
N PRO A 263 13.62 0.08 -5.52
CA PRO A 263 13.00 -0.44 -4.30
C PRO A 263 13.14 0.53 -3.11
N PHE A 264 12.13 0.50 -2.24
CA PHE A 264 12.01 1.28 -1.01
C PHE A 264 11.53 0.35 0.12
N PHE A 265 12.02 0.55 1.34
CA PHE A 265 11.50 -0.15 2.52
C PHE A 265 10.52 0.71 3.30
N LEU A 266 9.64 0.07 4.07
CA LEU A 266 8.59 0.72 4.86
C LEU A 266 9.12 1.12 6.23
N ILE A 267 8.58 2.22 6.76
CA ILE A 267 8.86 2.72 8.11
C ILE A 267 7.56 3.12 8.80
N LEU A 268 7.40 2.69 10.05
CA LEU A 268 6.33 3.09 10.96
C LEU A 268 6.94 3.63 12.25
N ASN A 269 6.57 4.85 12.66
CA ASN A 269 7.03 5.41 13.93
C ASN A 269 6.05 6.42 14.52
N VAL A 270 6.28 6.74 15.80
CA VAL A 270 5.70 7.91 16.46
C VAL A 270 6.82 8.71 17.09
N ALA A 271 7.17 9.83 16.46
CA ALA A 271 8.10 10.79 17.03
C ALA A 271 7.41 11.64 18.12
N VAL A 272 8.22 12.18 19.03
CA VAL A 272 7.81 13.09 20.09
C VAL A 272 8.71 14.32 20.04
N GLY A 273 8.14 15.47 19.73
CA GLY A 273 8.89 16.69 19.48
C GLY A 273 9.49 16.74 18.08
N GLY A 274 9.96 17.93 17.71
CA GLY A 274 10.61 18.19 16.44
C GLY A 274 10.36 19.62 15.98
N GLN A 275 11.18 20.10 15.06
CA GLN A 275 11.06 21.48 14.53
C GLN A 275 9.69 21.75 13.93
N TRP A 276 9.10 20.76 13.24
CA TRP A 276 7.81 20.89 12.57
C TRP A 276 6.59 20.67 13.47
N PRO A 277 6.45 19.56 14.24
CA PRO A 277 5.32 19.39 15.16
C PRO A 277 5.35 20.34 16.36
N GLY A 278 6.50 20.98 16.63
CA GLY A 278 6.77 21.60 17.92
C GLY A 278 6.96 20.53 18.98
N TYR A 279 7.01 20.95 20.25
CA TYR A 279 7.29 20.05 21.37
C TYR A 279 6.03 19.79 22.21
N PRO A 280 5.96 18.68 22.96
CA PRO A 280 4.89 18.44 23.93
C PRO A 280 4.75 19.60 24.92
N ASP A 281 3.51 19.92 25.28
CA ASP A 281 3.18 20.92 26.30
C ASP A 281 2.13 20.39 27.29
N GLY A 282 1.55 21.27 28.12
CA GLY A 282 0.56 20.88 29.11
C GLY A 282 -0.73 20.26 28.54
N SER A 283 -0.96 20.35 27.22
CA SER A 283 -2.09 19.70 26.54
C SER A 283 -1.78 18.27 26.09
N THR A 284 -0.50 17.87 26.07
CA THR A 284 -0.07 16.56 25.59
C THR A 284 -0.28 15.48 26.65
N GLN A 285 -1.21 14.56 26.41
CA GLN A 285 -1.47 13.42 27.29
C GLN A 285 -0.69 12.20 26.82
N LEU A 286 0.19 11.65 27.66
CA LEU A 286 0.94 10.42 27.38
C LEU A 286 0.48 9.29 28.33
N PRO A 287 0.57 8.02 27.91
CA PRO A 287 1.09 7.55 26.62
C PRO A 287 0.16 7.84 25.43
N GLN A 288 0.74 7.89 24.23
CA GLN A 288 0.02 7.99 22.96
C GLN A 288 0.30 6.76 22.11
N GLN A 289 -0.70 6.32 21.36
CA GLN A 289 -0.63 5.06 20.61
C GLN A 289 -1.01 5.27 19.15
N MET A 290 -0.15 4.81 18.25
CA MET A 290 -0.53 4.53 16.87
C MET A 290 -0.89 3.06 16.78
N ARG A 291 -2.11 2.77 16.32
CA ARG A 291 -2.58 1.40 16.07
C ARG A 291 -2.61 1.16 14.58
N VAL A 292 -2.01 0.06 14.14
CA VAL A 292 -1.96 -0.36 12.74
C VAL A 292 -2.62 -1.71 12.63
N ASP A 293 -3.76 -1.75 11.96
CA ASP A 293 -4.56 -2.96 11.74
C ASP A 293 -3.88 -3.84 10.68
N TYR A 294 -3.46 -3.24 9.57
CA TYR A 294 -2.65 -3.92 8.58
C TYR A 294 -1.75 -2.97 7.80
N VAL A 295 -0.71 -3.53 7.18
CA VAL A 295 -0.01 -2.93 6.03
C VAL A 295 -0.12 -3.90 4.87
N ARG A 296 -0.59 -3.44 3.72
CA ARG A 296 -0.75 -4.24 2.51
C ARG A 296 -0.13 -3.56 1.32
N VAL A 297 0.45 -4.37 0.44
CA VAL A 297 0.93 -3.96 -0.87
C VAL A 297 0.14 -4.75 -1.89
N TYR A 298 -0.53 -4.03 -2.78
CA TYR A 298 -1.30 -4.61 -3.87
C TYR A 298 -0.60 -4.38 -5.19
N ASP A 299 -0.72 -5.34 -6.08
CA ASP A 299 -0.36 -5.11 -7.47
C ASP A 299 -1.33 -4.08 -8.08
N ASN A 300 -0.77 -3.02 -8.66
CA ASN A 300 -1.53 -2.03 -9.44
C ASN A 300 -1.17 -2.09 -10.93
N GLY A 301 -0.59 -3.20 -11.38
CA GLY A 301 -0.05 -3.39 -12.72
C GLY A 301 1.31 -2.70 -12.94
N ALA A 302 1.82 -1.99 -11.94
CA ALA A 302 3.14 -1.35 -11.98
C ALA A 302 4.15 -1.97 -11.03
N THR A 303 3.78 -2.90 -10.14
CA THR A 303 4.73 -3.63 -9.27
C THR A 303 5.81 -4.39 -10.08
N GLY A 304 5.59 -4.58 -11.39
CA GLY A 304 6.59 -4.91 -12.40
C GLY A 304 6.90 -3.74 -13.34
N GLY A 305 7.46 -2.64 -12.83
CA GLY A 305 7.68 -1.43 -13.64
C GLY A 305 8.97 -1.44 -14.44
N GLY A 306 8.84 -1.80 -15.72
CA GLY A 306 9.79 -1.52 -16.80
C GLY A 306 9.12 -1.67 -18.18
N ASN A 307 8.38 -0.63 -18.60
CA ASN A 307 7.86 -0.33 -19.95
C ASN A 307 7.06 -1.40 -20.74
N GLY A 308 5.92 -0.96 -21.29
CA GLY A 308 5.16 -1.69 -22.28
C GLY A 308 6.00 -2.05 -23.50
N GLY A 309 6.09 -3.35 -23.76
CA GLY A 309 6.84 -3.92 -24.88
C GLY A 309 7.45 -5.28 -24.54
N GLY A 310 6.61 -6.27 -24.23
CA GLY A 310 6.96 -7.70 -24.21
C GLY A 310 8.17 -8.14 -23.37
N ASN A 311 7.94 -8.53 -22.10
CA ASN A 311 8.60 -9.66 -21.44
C ASN A 311 8.07 -9.80 -19.99
N GLY A 312 7.74 -11.03 -19.59
CA GLY A 312 7.29 -11.33 -18.22
C GLY A 312 8.34 -10.94 -17.16
N GLY A 313 7.88 -10.69 -15.93
CA GLY A 313 8.72 -10.31 -14.79
C GLY A 313 9.78 -11.36 -14.42
N ALA A 314 10.73 -10.97 -13.55
CA ALA A 314 11.74 -11.90 -13.06
C ALA A 314 11.10 -13.08 -12.32
N LEU A 315 11.60 -14.29 -12.56
CA LEU A 315 11.15 -15.50 -11.89
C LEU A 315 11.45 -15.43 -10.37
N PRO A 316 10.46 -15.62 -9.47
CA PRO A 316 10.71 -15.69 -8.03
C PRO A 316 11.68 -16.81 -7.67
N THR A 317 12.73 -16.50 -6.92
CA THR A 317 13.77 -17.47 -6.57
C THR A 317 13.35 -18.35 -5.39
N GLY A 318 14.03 -19.49 -5.23
CA GLY A 318 13.79 -20.42 -4.11
C GLY A 318 13.46 -21.82 -4.58
N THR A 319 13.28 -22.74 -3.62
CA THR A 319 12.92 -24.13 -3.90
C THR A 319 11.57 -24.43 -3.27
N GLY A 320 10.67 -25.04 -4.04
CA GLY A 320 9.35 -25.45 -3.56
C GLY A 320 8.49 -25.99 -4.68
N THR A 321 7.24 -26.29 -4.35
CA THR A 321 6.24 -26.70 -5.34
C THR A 321 5.90 -25.55 -6.30
N ILE A 322 5.52 -25.87 -7.53
CA ILE A 322 4.89 -24.93 -8.45
C ILE A 322 3.48 -25.47 -8.69
N ARG A 323 2.44 -24.70 -8.38
CA ARG A 323 1.05 -25.19 -8.42
C ARG A 323 0.25 -24.52 -9.52
N VAL A 324 -0.65 -25.26 -10.16
CA VAL A 324 -1.70 -24.72 -11.03
C VAL A 324 -3.05 -24.87 -10.35
N ASP A 325 -3.92 -23.86 -10.50
CA ASP A 325 -5.26 -23.86 -9.89
C ASP A 325 -5.20 -24.05 -8.36
N ASP A 326 -4.08 -23.65 -7.73
CA ASP A 326 -3.72 -23.83 -6.31
C ASP A 326 -3.87 -25.25 -5.73
N ARG A 327 -4.02 -26.27 -6.61
CA ARG A 327 -4.38 -27.63 -6.23
C ARG A 327 -3.42 -28.71 -6.73
N LEU A 328 -2.96 -28.60 -7.97
CA LEU A 328 -2.07 -29.59 -8.59
C LEU A 328 -0.67 -29.03 -8.74
N CYS A 329 0.33 -29.87 -8.55
CA CYS A 329 1.74 -29.51 -8.60
C CYS A 329 2.34 -29.88 -9.97
N LEU A 330 3.21 -29.00 -10.49
CA LEU A 330 4.10 -29.31 -11.60
C LEU A 330 5.01 -30.49 -11.20
N ASP A 331 5.03 -31.53 -12.03
CA ASP A 331 5.50 -32.86 -11.65
C ASP A 331 6.35 -33.45 -12.77
N VAL A 332 7.53 -33.97 -12.42
CA VAL A 332 8.29 -34.85 -13.32
C VAL A 332 7.65 -36.24 -13.25
N PRO A 333 6.96 -36.72 -14.31
CA PRO A 333 6.24 -37.98 -14.25
C PRO A 333 7.18 -39.12 -13.83
N TRP A 334 6.72 -39.90 -12.84
CA TRP A 334 7.45 -41.05 -12.30
C TRP A 334 8.84 -40.75 -11.73
N ALA A 335 9.13 -39.47 -11.41
CA ALA A 335 10.45 -39.01 -10.98
C ALA A 335 11.58 -39.39 -11.96
N ASP A 336 11.25 -39.56 -13.24
CA ASP A 336 12.16 -40.05 -14.27
C ASP A 336 12.99 -38.89 -14.86
N PRO A 337 14.31 -38.83 -14.61
CA PRO A 337 15.15 -37.69 -14.98
C PRO A 337 15.67 -37.75 -16.44
N ARG A 338 15.14 -38.68 -17.27
CA ARG A 338 15.53 -38.81 -18.67
C ARG A 338 15.24 -37.52 -19.45
N ASP A 339 16.19 -37.14 -20.29
CA ASP A 339 16.02 -36.04 -21.23
C ASP A 339 14.85 -36.36 -22.17
N GLY A 340 13.95 -35.41 -22.31
CA GLY A 340 12.75 -35.54 -23.13
C GLY A 340 11.51 -36.03 -22.40
N ASN A 341 11.59 -36.28 -21.08
CA ASN A 341 10.41 -36.66 -20.30
C ASN A 341 9.39 -35.49 -20.27
N PRO A 342 8.19 -35.62 -20.86
CA PRO A 342 7.22 -34.54 -20.91
C PRO A 342 6.66 -34.23 -19.52
N ILE A 343 6.67 -32.96 -19.11
CA ILE A 343 6.22 -32.57 -17.77
C ILE A 343 4.69 -32.68 -17.67
N GLN A 344 4.20 -32.95 -16.47
CA GLN A 344 2.78 -33.02 -16.18
C GLN A 344 2.43 -32.19 -14.95
N VAL A 345 1.15 -32.14 -14.62
CA VAL A 345 0.65 -31.74 -13.30
C VAL A 345 0.03 -32.94 -12.60
N ALA A 346 0.26 -33.06 -11.30
CA ALA A 346 -0.22 -34.18 -10.49
C ALA A 346 -0.59 -33.71 -9.07
N GLY A 347 -1.27 -34.57 -8.32
CA GLY A 347 -1.58 -34.36 -6.91
C GLY A 347 -0.30 -34.04 -6.12
N CYS A 348 -0.34 -32.94 -5.36
CA CYS A 348 0.79 -32.52 -4.56
C CYS A 348 1.06 -33.53 -3.44
N ASN A 349 2.25 -34.14 -3.45
CA ASN A 349 2.67 -35.18 -2.50
C ASN A 349 4.02 -34.85 -1.82
N GLY A 350 4.67 -33.76 -2.23
CA GLY A 350 5.89 -33.25 -1.59
C GLY A 350 7.18 -33.99 -1.95
N ASN A 351 7.14 -34.99 -2.83
CA ASN A 351 8.32 -35.73 -3.26
C ASN A 351 9.27 -34.86 -4.11
N ALA A 352 10.50 -35.36 -4.35
CA ALA A 352 11.52 -34.63 -5.08
C ALA A 352 11.17 -34.31 -6.56
N ALA A 353 10.23 -35.04 -7.17
CA ALA A 353 9.76 -34.77 -8.53
C ALA A 353 8.86 -33.53 -8.63
N GLN A 354 8.41 -33.00 -7.50
CA GLN A 354 7.59 -31.79 -7.38
C GLN A 354 8.34 -30.63 -6.70
N GLN A 355 9.60 -30.83 -6.31
CA GLN A 355 10.45 -29.80 -5.74
C GLN A 355 11.24 -29.11 -6.85
N TRP A 356 10.89 -27.87 -7.16
CA TRP A 356 11.51 -27.09 -8.22
C TRP A 356 12.33 -25.94 -7.64
N THR A 357 13.61 -25.90 -7.98
CA THR A 357 14.51 -24.78 -7.69
C THR A 357 14.41 -23.75 -8.80
N ARG A 358 13.97 -22.54 -8.46
CA ARG A 358 13.89 -21.38 -9.33
C ARG A 358 15.16 -20.54 -9.16
N GLY A 359 16.00 -20.55 -10.19
CA GLY A 359 17.31 -19.90 -10.18
C GLY A 359 17.24 -18.41 -10.51
N THR A 360 18.20 -17.64 -9.99
CA THR A 360 18.41 -16.22 -10.35
C THR A 360 18.73 -16.02 -11.83
N ASP A 361 19.12 -17.08 -12.53
CA ASP A 361 19.38 -17.10 -13.96
C ASP A 361 18.11 -17.34 -14.80
N GLY A 362 16.93 -17.41 -14.18
CA GLY A 362 15.67 -17.64 -14.88
C GLY A 362 15.44 -19.08 -15.31
N THR A 363 16.21 -20.05 -14.78
CA THR A 363 15.88 -21.47 -14.95
C THR A 363 14.97 -21.99 -13.84
N ILE A 364 14.16 -23.00 -14.18
CA ILE A 364 13.35 -23.78 -13.24
C ILE A 364 13.90 -25.20 -13.27
N ARG A 365 14.32 -25.75 -12.13
CA ARG A 365 15.12 -26.98 -12.07
C ARG A 365 14.53 -28.02 -11.14
N ALA A 366 14.46 -29.27 -11.56
CA ALA A 366 14.12 -30.42 -10.72
C ALA A 366 15.01 -31.61 -11.10
N LEU A 367 15.35 -32.45 -10.12
CA LEU A 367 16.14 -33.66 -10.32
C LEU A 367 17.47 -33.42 -11.08
N GLY A 368 18.10 -32.26 -10.89
CA GLY A 368 19.34 -31.86 -11.56
C GLY A 368 19.19 -31.45 -13.03
N LYS A 369 17.97 -31.28 -13.51
CA LYS A 369 17.61 -30.94 -14.89
C LYS A 369 16.76 -29.67 -14.96
N CYS A 370 16.56 -29.13 -16.15
CA CYS A 370 15.83 -27.89 -16.40
C CYS A 370 14.45 -28.14 -17.02
N LEU A 371 13.48 -27.30 -16.67
CA LEU A 371 12.22 -27.16 -17.37
C LEU A 371 12.49 -26.54 -18.75
N ASP A 372 12.22 -27.29 -19.81
CA ASP A 372 12.73 -27.05 -21.15
C ASP A 372 11.61 -27.06 -22.18
N VAL A 373 11.63 -26.09 -23.10
CA VAL A 373 10.77 -26.08 -24.27
C VAL A 373 11.35 -26.99 -25.34
N SER A 374 10.65 -28.07 -25.69
CA SER A 374 11.17 -29.11 -26.58
C SER A 374 11.67 -28.56 -27.91
N GLY A 375 12.96 -28.77 -28.19
CA GLY A 375 13.63 -28.31 -29.42
C GLY A 375 13.70 -26.79 -29.57
N GLY A 376 13.42 -26.02 -28.50
CA GLY A 376 13.27 -24.56 -28.58
C GLY A 376 12.11 -24.10 -29.46
N GLY A 377 11.10 -24.95 -29.64
CA GLY A 377 9.93 -24.64 -30.47
C GLY A 377 9.17 -23.43 -29.93
N THR A 378 8.62 -22.63 -30.82
CA THR A 378 7.89 -21.41 -30.43
C THR A 378 6.39 -21.53 -30.63
N ALA A 379 5.85 -22.57 -31.28
CA ALA A 379 4.42 -22.66 -31.60
C ALA A 379 3.55 -23.10 -30.41
N ASN A 380 2.25 -22.78 -30.46
CA ASN A 380 1.25 -23.39 -29.57
C ASN A 380 1.29 -24.91 -29.67
N GLY A 381 1.19 -25.60 -28.54
CA GLY A 381 1.29 -27.05 -28.46
C GLY A 381 2.73 -27.57 -28.37
N THR A 382 3.75 -26.71 -28.39
CA THR A 382 5.14 -27.16 -28.17
C THR A 382 5.27 -27.76 -26.78
N VAL A 383 5.69 -29.01 -26.69
CA VAL A 383 5.81 -29.75 -25.43
C VAL A 383 6.84 -29.08 -24.51
N VAL A 384 6.50 -29.00 -23.22
CA VAL A 384 7.47 -28.65 -22.17
C VAL A 384 7.92 -29.95 -21.48
N GLN A 385 9.22 -30.13 -21.38
CA GLN A 385 9.88 -31.38 -21.00
C GLN A 385 10.96 -31.14 -19.94
N LEU A 386 11.46 -32.23 -19.36
CA LEU A 386 12.69 -32.21 -18.59
C LEU A 386 13.89 -32.40 -19.53
N TRP A 387 14.92 -31.56 -19.38
CA TRP A 387 16.14 -31.68 -20.20
C TRP A 387 17.40 -31.28 -19.44
N THR A 388 18.55 -31.82 -19.85
CA THR A 388 19.85 -31.39 -19.35
C THR A 388 20.00 -29.88 -19.48
N CYS A 389 20.34 -29.21 -18.38
CA CYS A 389 20.54 -27.76 -18.40
C CYS A 389 21.68 -27.40 -19.37
N ASN A 390 21.37 -26.68 -20.44
CA ASN A 390 22.26 -26.35 -21.56
C ASN A 390 22.41 -24.84 -21.78
N GLY A 391 21.74 -24.02 -20.96
CA GLY A 391 21.85 -22.56 -20.98
C GLY A 391 21.13 -21.87 -22.13
N THR A 392 20.42 -22.61 -22.98
CA THR A 392 19.67 -22.05 -24.12
C THR A 392 18.43 -21.28 -23.66
N PRO A 393 17.87 -20.37 -24.49
CA PRO A 393 16.65 -19.64 -24.16
C PRO A 393 15.40 -20.54 -23.98
N ALA A 394 15.44 -21.79 -24.48
CA ALA A 394 14.40 -22.80 -24.26
C ALA A 394 14.21 -23.17 -22.78
N GLN A 395 15.21 -22.88 -21.94
CA GLN A 395 15.23 -23.20 -20.50
C GLN A 395 15.05 -21.95 -19.63
N ARG A 396 14.79 -20.79 -20.24
CA ARG A 396 14.57 -19.52 -19.55
C ARG A 396 13.08 -19.29 -19.36
N TRP A 397 12.73 -18.88 -18.16
CA TRP A 397 11.36 -18.60 -17.74
C TRP A 397 11.30 -17.26 -17.03
N THR A 398 10.22 -16.55 -17.30
CA THR A 398 9.81 -15.34 -16.59
C THR A 398 8.47 -15.61 -15.91
N TYR A 399 8.17 -14.82 -14.89
CA TYR A 399 6.91 -14.93 -14.18
C TYR A 399 6.24 -13.57 -14.11
N ASP A 400 5.03 -13.52 -14.62
CA ASP A 400 4.14 -12.40 -14.44
C ASP A 400 3.29 -12.67 -13.19
N ALA A 401 3.62 -12.00 -12.09
CA ALA A 401 2.92 -12.18 -10.82
C ALA A 401 1.46 -11.73 -10.87
N GLY A 402 1.15 -10.67 -11.62
CA GLY A 402 -0.22 -10.16 -11.76
C GLY A 402 -1.11 -11.12 -12.56
N ALA A 403 -0.58 -11.69 -13.65
CA ALA A 403 -1.30 -12.71 -14.42
C ALA A 403 -1.19 -14.13 -13.84
N ARG A 404 -0.30 -14.33 -12.86
CA ARG A 404 0.18 -15.64 -12.37
C ARG A 404 0.68 -16.52 -13.50
N THR A 405 1.35 -15.97 -14.51
CA THR A 405 1.78 -16.75 -15.69
C THR A 405 3.27 -17.00 -15.70
N LEU A 406 3.67 -18.26 -15.87
CA LEU A 406 5.03 -18.63 -16.25
C LEU A 406 5.15 -18.50 -17.77
N ARG A 407 6.12 -17.71 -18.25
CA ARG A 407 6.34 -17.45 -19.68
C ARG A 407 7.72 -17.89 -20.10
N ASN A 408 7.83 -18.47 -21.29
CA ASN A 408 9.11 -18.63 -21.96
C ASN A 408 9.36 -17.39 -22.85
N PRO A 409 10.38 -16.56 -22.56
CA PRO A 409 10.64 -15.32 -23.30
C PRO A 409 10.93 -15.53 -24.79
N GLN A 410 11.61 -16.62 -25.15
CA GLN A 410 11.94 -16.92 -26.55
C GLN A 410 10.68 -17.17 -27.39
N ALA A 411 9.72 -17.92 -26.83
CA ALA A 411 8.47 -18.24 -27.52
C ALA A 411 7.40 -17.16 -27.39
N GLY A 412 7.51 -16.27 -26.40
CA GLY A 412 6.47 -15.29 -26.06
C GLY A 412 5.17 -15.95 -25.54
N ARG A 413 5.27 -17.19 -25.06
CA ARG A 413 4.14 -18.05 -24.70
C ARG A 413 4.19 -18.49 -23.25
N CYS A 414 3.02 -18.88 -22.72
CA CYS A 414 2.82 -19.27 -21.34
C CYS A 414 2.94 -20.79 -21.19
N LEU A 415 3.43 -21.23 -20.02
CA LEU A 415 3.28 -22.59 -19.54
C LEU A 415 1.79 -22.86 -19.31
N ASP A 416 1.26 -23.87 -19.96
CA ASP A 416 -0.16 -24.17 -19.99
C ASP A 416 -0.38 -25.66 -19.69
N ALA A 417 -1.28 -25.97 -18.76
CA ALA A 417 -1.78 -27.32 -18.57
C ALA A 417 -2.75 -27.65 -19.72
N ALA A 418 -2.31 -28.56 -20.59
CA ALA A 418 -2.89 -28.80 -21.90
C ALA A 418 -4.29 -29.39 -21.82
N GLY A 419 -5.24 -28.83 -22.57
CA GLY A 419 -6.66 -29.24 -22.52
C GLY A 419 -7.55 -28.32 -21.68
N GLY A 420 -6.99 -27.26 -21.09
CA GLY A 420 -7.77 -26.21 -20.45
C GLY A 420 -8.19 -26.53 -19.01
N THR A 421 -9.21 -25.82 -18.53
CA THR A 421 -9.84 -26.02 -17.22
C THR A 421 -11.12 -26.87 -17.34
N PRO A 422 -11.46 -27.69 -16.31
CA PRO A 422 -10.74 -27.88 -15.06
C PRO A 422 -9.45 -28.70 -15.26
N VAL A 423 -8.41 -28.32 -14.52
CA VAL A 423 -7.13 -29.03 -14.58
C VAL A 423 -7.27 -30.38 -13.85
N HIS A 424 -6.73 -31.47 -14.40
CA HIS A 424 -6.83 -32.81 -13.80
C HIS A 424 -5.45 -33.47 -13.65
N ASP A 425 -5.39 -34.46 -12.77
CA ASP A 425 -4.16 -35.22 -12.49
C ASP A 425 -3.64 -35.94 -13.74
N GLY A 426 -2.32 -35.89 -13.97
CA GLY A 426 -1.65 -36.49 -15.13
C GLY A 426 -1.67 -35.64 -16.40
N GLN A 427 -2.36 -34.50 -16.38
CA GLN A 427 -2.45 -33.58 -17.52
C GLN A 427 -1.06 -33.04 -17.90
N ARG A 428 -0.73 -33.10 -19.20
CA ARG A 428 0.57 -32.65 -19.72
C ARG A 428 0.64 -31.12 -19.76
N VAL A 429 1.85 -30.58 -19.74
CA VAL A 429 2.09 -29.14 -19.98
C VAL A 429 2.74 -28.88 -21.33
N HIS A 430 2.37 -27.75 -21.94
CA HIS A 430 2.90 -27.28 -23.22
C HIS A 430 2.99 -25.75 -23.23
N LEU A 431 3.54 -25.19 -24.30
CA LEU A 431 3.43 -23.77 -24.59
C LEU A 431 2.10 -23.45 -25.24
N TRP A 432 1.47 -22.39 -24.77
CA TRP A 432 0.27 -21.84 -25.39
C TRP A 432 0.26 -20.31 -25.33
N ASP A 433 -0.51 -19.67 -26.20
CA ASP A 433 -0.73 -18.24 -26.14
C ASP A 433 -1.30 -17.88 -24.76
N CYS A 434 -0.80 -16.80 -24.19
CA CYS A 434 -1.16 -16.37 -22.86
C CYS A 434 -2.59 -15.85 -22.83
N SER A 435 -3.48 -16.61 -22.21
CA SER A 435 -4.92 -16.36 -22.14
C SER A 435 -5.40 -15.89 -20.77
N GLY A 436 -4.58 -16.08 -19.72
CA GLY A 436 -4.98 -15.79 -18.33
C GLY A 436 -6.00 -16.77 -17.74
N ALA A 437 -6.29 -17.86 -18.47
CA ALA A 437 -7.16 -18.95 -18.03
C ALA A 437 -6.53 -19.71 -16.84
N GLY A 438 -7.38 -20.38 -16.05
CA GLY A 438 -6.94 -21.05 -14.81
C GLY A 438 -5.85 -22.12 -15.01
N ASN A 439 -5.81 -22.75 -16.18
CA ASN A 439 -4.78 -23.73 -16.57
C ASN A 439 -3.41 -23.10 -16.93
N GLN A 440 -3.31 -21.78 -16.89
CA GLN A 440 -2.07 -21.01 -17.05
C GLN A 440 -1.71 -20.18 -15.80
N ARG A 441 -2.48 -20.32 -14.71
CA ARG A 441 -2.24 -19.60 -13.45
C ARG A 441 -1.43 -20.46 -12.49
N TRP A 442 -0.19 -20.06 -12.27
CA TRP A 442 0.82 -20.77 -11.49
C TRP A 442 1.17 -20.04 -10.20
N THR A 443 1.33 -20.76 -9.09
CA THR A 443 1.74 -20.23 -7.78
C THR A 443 2.94 -21.00 -7.22
N PHE A 444 3.68 -20.42 -6.28
CA PHE A 444 4.96 -20.96 -5.75
C PHE A 444 4.92 -21.22 -4.25
#